data_AF-H1LYH4-F1
#
_entry.id   AF-H1LYH4-F1
#
_cell.length_a   1.000
_cell.length_b   1.000
_cell.length_c   1.000
_cell.angle_alpha   90.00
_cell.angle_beta   90.00
_cell.angle_gamma   90.00
#
_symmetry.space_group_name_H-M   'P 1'
#
loop_
_entity.id
_entity.type
_entity.pdbx_description
1 polymer ?
#
loop_
_entity_poly.entity_id
_entity_poly.type
_entity_poly.pdbx_seq_one_letter_code
_entity_poly.pdbx_strand_id
1 'polypeptide(L)'
;VLDGTKKLGLNYAESPENITYYDLDTTNLPTNDSGVYTSAQIIITYYYKRQNAGNVEATYVDVDTNTALHTPEVQNGSGKLGLAYDTDVKSFTNYTLIAVPTNKSGNFD
;
A
#
# COMPACT_ATOMS: atom_id res chain seq x y z
N VAL A 1 7.11 21.51 -8.88
CA VAL A 1 6.56 22.90 -8.91
C VAL A 1 7.04 23.57 -10.18
N LEU A 2 6.16 23.80 -11.15
CA LEU A 2 6.45 24.64 -12.31
C LEU A 2 6.68 26.09 -11.84
N ASP A 3 7.86 26.65 -12.11
CA ASP A 3 8.08 28.09 -11.94
C ASP A 3 7.21 28.86 -12.95
N GLY A 4 6.39 29.78 -12.44
CA GLY A 4 5.42 30.57 -13.19
C GLY A 4 5.96 31.90 -13.73
N THR A 5 7.24 32.23 -13.48
CA THR A 5 7.81 33.49 -13.97
C THR A 5 7.76 33.61 -15.50
N LYS A 6 7.21 34.73 -15.99
CA LYS A 6 7.05 35.06 -17.42
C LYS A 6 6.22 34.08 -18.26
N LYS A 7 5.37 33.26 -17.64
CA LYS A 7 4.53 32.28 -18.37
C LYS A 7 3.10 32.75 -18.65
N LEU A 8 2.70 33.94 -18.21
CA LEU A 8 1.35 34.48 -18.43
C LEU A 8 0.94 34.35 -19.91
N GLY A 9 -0.22 33.74 -20.17
CA GLY A 9 -0.73 33.53 -21.52
C GLY A 9 -0.12 32.34 -22.28
N LEU A 10 0.89 31.66 -21.74
CA LEU A 10 1.40 30.41 -22.30
C LEU A 10 0.56 29.22 -21.84
N ASN A 11 0.55 28.16 -22.64
CA ASN A 11 -0.08 26.90 -22.27
C ASN A 11 0.71 26.19 -21.17
N TYR A 12 0.01 25.50 -20.28
CA TYR A 12 0.55 24.49 -19.40
C TYR A 12 -0.15 23.16 -19.62
N ALA A 13 0.55 22.09 -19.29
CA ALA A 13 0.01 20.76 -19.13
C ALA A 13 0.80 20.09 -18.01
N GLU A 14 0.09 19.35 -17.16
CA GLU A 14 0.65 18.51 -16.11
C GLU A 14 0.14 17.09 -16.28
N SER A 15 0.86 16.15 -15.70
CA SER A 15 0.49 14.74 -15.73
C SER A 15 0.76 14.11 -14.36
N PRO A 16 -0.04 13.10 -13.97
CA PRO A 16 0.19 12.39 -12.72
C PRO A 16 1.55 11.68 -12.73
N GLU A 17 2.21 11.66 -11.59
CA GLU A 17 3.42 10.86 -11.38
C GLU A 17 3.07 9.39 -11.10
N ASN A 18 3.99 8.50 -11.44
CA ASN A 18 3.92 7.11 -10.99
C ASN A 18 4.50 7.02 -9.58
N ILE A 19 3.69 6.62 -8.61
CA ILE A 19 4.08 6.49 -7.21
C ILE A 19 4.13 5.00 -6.86
N THR A 20 5.29 4.52 -6.41
CA THR A 20 5.48 3.11 -6.03
C THR A 20 4.43 2.68 -5.00
N TYR A 21 3.77 1.55 -5.26
CA TYR A 21 2.67 0.96 -4.46
C TYR A 21 1.33 1.69 -4.52
N TYR A 22 1.13 2.64 -5.44
CA TYR A 22 -0.12 3.38 -5.56
C TYR A 22 -0.63 3.40 -7.00
N ASP A 23 -1.95 3.24 -7.14
CA ASP A 23 -2.67 3.48 -8.38
C ASP A 23 -3.28 4.88 -8.37
N LEU A 24 -3.25 5.55 -9.53
CA LEU A 24 -3.97 6.81 -9.73
C LEU A 24 -5.48 6.56 -9.63
N ASP A 25 -6.19 7.39 -8.87
CA ASP A 25 -7.65 7.35 -8.79
C ASP A 25 -8.27 8.00 -10.03
N THR A 26 -8.42 7.23 -11.10
CA THR A 26 -8.94 7.69 -12.40
C THR A 26 -10.39 8.16 -12.35
N THR A 27 -11.11 7.89 -11.25
CA THR A 27 -12.47 8.40 -11.03
C THR A 27 -12.49 9.84 -10.49
N ASN A 28 -11.34 10.38 -10.07
CA ASN A 28 -11.21 11.71 -9.47
C ASN A 28 -10.02 12.50 -10.07
N LEU A 29 -9.97 12.55 -11.40
CA LEU A 29 -8.95 13.32 -12.12
C LEU A 29 -9.28 14.82 -12.11
N PRO A 30 -8.27 15.69 -11.94
CA PRO A 30 -8.46 17.14 -12.07
C PRO A 30 -8.90 17.49 -13.49
N THR A 31 -9.82 18.45 -13.62
CA THR A 31 -10.28 18.96 -14.93
C THR A 31 -9.45 20.13 -15.44
N ASN A 32 -8.47 20.58 -14.65
CA ASN A 32 -7.59 21.71 -14.91
C ASN A 32 -6.11 21.28 -15.04
N ASP A 33 -5.85 20.04 -15.45
CA ASP A 33 -4.50 19.52 -15.69
C ASP A 33 -3.82 20.14 -16.93
N SER A 34 -4.57 20.83 -17.77
CA SER A 34 -4.06 21.63 -18.88
C SER A 34 -4.84 22.94 -19.02
N GLY A 35 -4.20 23.95 -19.59
CA GLY A 35 -4.82 25.25 -19.79
C GLY A 35 -3.82 26.34 -20.11
N VAL A 36 -4.17 27.57 -19.79
CA VAL A 36 -3.33 28.77 -20.00
C VAL A 36 -2.98 29.37 -18.65
N TYR A 37 -1.72 29.75 -18.46
CA TYR A 37 -1.30 30.47 -17.25
C TYR A 37 -2.02 31.81 -17.15
N THR A 38 -2.59 32.07 -15.97
CA THR A 38 -3.19 33.35 -15.61
C THR A 38 -2.37 34.03 -14.52
N SER A 39 -2.79 35.21 -14.06
CA SER A 39 -2.20 35.85 -12.87
C SER A 39 -2.58 35.14 -11.57
N ALA A 40 -3.60 34.28 -11.57
CA ALA A 40 -4.02 33.50 -10.42
C ALA A 40 -3.16 32.23 -10.26
N GLN A 41 -2.98 31.80 -9.01
CA GLN A 41 -2.33 30.53 -8.70
C GLN A 41 -3.16 29.37 -9.25
N ILE A 42 -2.49 28.43 -9.90
CA ILE A 42 -3.08 27.18 -10.39
C ILE A 42 -2.65 26.05 -9.45
N ILE A 43 -3.62 25.30 -8.96
CA ILE A 43 -3.40 24.11 -8.12
C ILE A 43 -4.03 22.92 -8.85
N ILE A 44 -3.23 21.89 -9.10
CA ILE A 44 -3.66 20.64 -9.75
C ILE A 44 -3.43 19.55 -8.71
N THR A 45 -4.47 18.77 -8.40
CA THR A 45 -4.42 17.73 -7.37
C THR A 45 -4.74 16.38 -8.00
N TYR A 46 -3.83 15.42 -7.88
CA TYR A 46 -4.06 14.03 -8.24
C TYR A 46 -4.23 13.18 -6.98
N TYR A 47 -5.21 12.29 -6.99
CA TYR A 47 -5.50 11.38 -5.87
C TYR A 47 -5.01 9.99 -6.21
N TYR A 48 -4.49 9.29 -5.22
CA TYR A 48 -3.92 7.95 -5.38
C TYR A 48 -4.45 7.01 -4.31
N LYS A 49 -4.64 5.74 -4.67
CA LYS A 49 -5.03 4.66 -3.76
C LYS A 49 -3.88 3.66 -3.65
N ARG A 50 -3.54 3.25 -2.43
CA ARG A 50 -2.50 2.24 -2.23
C ARG A 50 -2.98 0.91 -2.83
N GLN A 51 -2.08 0.24 -3.54
CA GLN A 51 -2.32 -1.04 -4.18
C GLN A 51 -2.63 -2.13 -3.14
N ASN A 52 -3.40 -3.13 -3.56
CA ASN A 52 -3.66 -4.32 -2.78
C ASN A 52 -2.44 -5.26 -2.86
N ALA A 53 -2.18 -5.98 -1.77
CA ALA A 53 -1.24 -7.08 -1.69
C ALA A 53 -1.96 -8.39 -1.41
N GLY A 54 -1.22 -9.50 -1.43
CA GLY A 54 -1.71 -10.76 -0.89
C GLY A 54 -2.04 -10.66 0.61
N ASN A 55 -2.95 -11.52 1.09
CA ASN A 55 -3.16 -11.65 2.53
C ASN A 55 -1.97 -12.37 3.17
N VAL A 56 -1.68 -12.04 4.43
CA VAL A 56 -0.74 -12.80 5.26
C VAL A 56 -1.55 -13.73 6.15
N GLU A 57 -1.25 -15.02 6.12
CA GLU A 57 -1.91 -16.03 6.94
C GLU A 57 -0.91 -16.67 7.90
N ALA A 58 -1.20 -16.60 9.20
CA ALA A 58 -0.44 -17.29 10.23
C ALA A 58 -1.13 -18.60 10.61
N THR A 59 -0.39 -19.70 10.52
CA THR A 59 -0.86 -21.03 10.92
C THR A 59 -0.03 -21.56 12.09
N TYR A 60 -0.65 -22.38 12.93
CA TYR A 60 -0.05 -22.91 14.15
C TYR A 60 -0.29 -24.41 14.17
N VAL A 61 0.76 -25.19 13.95
CA VAL A 61 0.66 -26.64 13.75
C VAL A 61 1.58 -27.39 14.69
N ASP A 62 1.18 -28.61 15.02
CA ASP A 62 2.05 -29.62 15.61
C ASP A 62 3.08 -30.11 14.58
N VAL A 63 4.37 -30.16 14.95
CA VAL A 63 5.47 -30.44 14.00
C VAL A 63 5.47 -31.88 13.48
N ASP A 64 5.01 -32.83 14.29
CA ASP A 64 5.09 -34.26 13.96
C ASP A 64 3.89 -34.70 13.12
N THR A 65 2.72 -34.10 13.38
CA THR A 65 1.45 -34.52 12.78
C THR A 65 0.86 -33.51 11.79
N ASN A 66 1.34 -32.26 11.75
CA ASN A 66 0.73 -31.13 11.05
C ASN A 66 -0.70 -30.81 11.50
N THR A 67 -1.12 -31.29 12.68
CA THR A 67 -2.44 -30.98 13.24
C THR A 67 -2.50 -29.49 13.56
N ALA A 68 -3.53 -28.80 13.07
CA ALA A 68 -3.77 -27.40 13.41
C ALA A 68 -4.14 -27.27 14.90
N LEU A 69 -3.38 -26.43 15.61
CA LEU A 69 -3.58 -26.14 17.03
C LEU A 69 -4.46 -24.90 17.25
N HIS A 70 -4.66 -24.10 16.20
CA HIS A 70 -5.46 -22.89 16.21
C HIS A 70 -6.01 -22.63 14.80
N THR A 71 -7.14 -21.92 14.71
CA THR A 71 -7.65 -21.43 13.42
C THR A 71 -6.67 -20.44 12.80
N PRO A 72 -6.41 -20.47 11.49
CA PRO A 72 -5.50 -19.50 10.87
C PRO A 72 -5.91 -18.05 11.15
N GLU A 73 -4.92 -17.20 11.36
CA GLU A 73 -5.14 -15.75 11.53
C GLU A 73 -4.72 -15.02 10.27
N VAL A 74 -5.65 -14.26 9.70
CA VAL A 74 -5.47 -13.61 8.41
C VAL A 74 -5.39 -12.10 8.59
N GLN A 75 -4.30 -11.52 8.09
CA GLN A 75 -4.19 -10.07 7.92
C GLN A 75 -4.52 -9.72 6.47
N ASN A 76 -5.58 -8.92 6.29
CA ASN A 76 -6.01 -8.47 4.96
C ASN A 76 -4.94 -7.57 4.31
N GLY A 77 -4.55 -7.89 3.09
CA GLY A 77 -3.56 -7.17 2.26
C GLY A 77 -4.13 -6.01 1.45
N SER A 78 -5.45 -5.76 1.49
CA SER A 78 -6.07 -4.68 0.74
C SER A 78 -5.54 -3.31 1.18
N GLY A 79 -5.06 -2.54 0.20
CA GLY A 79 -4.41 -1.26 0.43
C GLY A 79 -3.14 -1.34 1.29
N LYS A 80 -2.45 -2.49 1.32
CA LYS A 80 -1.25 -2.68 2.15
C LYS A 80 0.04 -2.95 1.40
N LEU A 81 0.07 -2.95 0.06
CA LEU A 81 1.30 -3.25 -0.68
C LEU A 81 2.48 -2.39 -0.21
N GLY A 82 3.59 -3.06 0.10
CA GLY A 82 4.82 -2.51 0.65
C GLY A 82 4.79 -2.13 2.13
N LEU A 83 3.65 -2.24 2.84
CA LEU A 83 3.58 -1.99 4.29
C LEU A 83 4.09 -3.18 5.09
N ALA A 84 4.58 -2.94 6.30
CA ALA A 84 5.05 -3.99 7.18
C ALA A 84 3.90 -4.83 7.76
N TYR A 85 4.18 -6.10 8.05
CA TYR A 85 3.35 -7.00 8.85
C TYR A 85 4.18 -7.70 9.93
N ASP A 86 3.52 -8.14 10.99
CA ASP A 86 4.02 -9.07 12.00
C ASP A 86 2.85 -9.95 12.46
N THR A 87 3.08 -11.26 12.65
CA THR A 87 2.07 -12.21 13.13
C THR A 87 2.36 -12.65 14.55
N ASP A 88 1.33 -12.91 15.36
CA ASP A 88 1.55 -13.27 16.76
C ASP A 88 2.18 -14.66 16.93
N VAL A 89 2.92 -14.84 18.03
CA VAL A 89 3.36 -16.17 18.49
C VAL A 89 2.42 -16.62 19.60
N LYS A 90 1.86 -17.82 19.47
CA LYS A 90 0.90 -18.39 20.43
C LYS A 90 1.53 -19.46 21.31
N SER A 91 1.01 -19.59 22.53
CA SER A 91 1.33 -20.65 23.47
C SER A 91 0.13 -21.59 23.62
N PHE A 92 0.39 -22.90 23.63
CA PHE A 92 -0.65 -23.93 23.78
C PHE A 92 -0.29 -24.86 24.95
N THR A 93 -1.28 -25.21 25.77
CA THR A 93 -1.09 -26.13 26.90
C THR A 93 -0.55 -27.48 26.42
N ASN A 94 0.48 -28.00 27.10
CA ASN A 94 1.20 -29.23 26.74
C ASN A 94 2.04 -29.18 25.46
N TYR A 95 2.23 -28.00 24.85
CA TYR A 95 3.13 -27.80 23.71
C TYR A 95 4.29 -26.87 24.09
N THR A 96 5.43 -27.06 23.46
CA THR A 96 6.57 -26.12 23.50
C THR A 96 6.79 -25.55 22.12
N LEU A 97 6.99 -24.23 22.01
CA LEU A 97 7.37 -23.60 20.75
C LEU A 97 8.78 -24.04 20.35
N ILE A 98 8.91 -24.68 19.21
CA ILE A 98 10.21 -25.19 18.73
C ILE A 98 10.89 -24.27 17.70
N ALA A 99 10.12 -23.45 16.99
CA ALA A 99 10.63 -22.59 15.94
C ALA A 99 9.69 -21.41 15.69
N VAL A 100 10.27 -20.27 15.31
CA VAL A 100 9.57 -19.11 14.74
C VAL A 100 10.02 -19.00 13.29
N PRO A 101 9.09 -18.94 12.31
CA PRO A 101 9.48 -18.87 10.92
C PRO A 101 10.08 -17.49 10.59
N THR A 102 11.02 -17.45 9.64
CA THR A 102 11.73 -16.21 9.26
C THR A 102 10.80 -15.15 8.68
N ASN A 103 9.67 -15.57 8.10
CA ASN A 103 8.62 -14.71 7.56
C ASN A 103 7.51 -14.40 8.58
N LYS A 104 7.74 -14.55 9.90
CA LYS A 104 6.81 -14.03 10.93
C LYS A 104 6.51 -12.54 10.72
N SER A 105 7.53 -11.78 10.29
CA SER A 105 7.47 -10.37 9.97
C SER A 105 8.05 -10.10 8.59
N GLY A 106 7.52 -9.12 7.89
CA GLY A 106 7.98 -8.73 6.56
C GLY A 106 7.17 -7.57 6.00
N ASN A 107 7.10 -7.47 4.68
CA ASN A 107 6.26 -6.52 3.98
C ASN A 107 5.19 -7.26 3.18
N PHE A 108 4.00 -6.67 3.05
CA PHE A 108 2.95 -7.13 2.17
C PHE A 108 3.41 -6.98 0.72
N ASP A 109 3.43 -8.09 -0.02
CA ASP A 109 3.86 -8.18 -1.43
C ASP A 109 2.73 -8.64 -2.37
#